data_AF-A0A7X0HMD9-F1
#
_entry.id   AF-A0A7X0HMD9-F1
#
_cell.length_a   1.000
_cell.length_b   1.000
_cell.length_c   1.000
_cell.angle_alpha   90.00
_cell.angle_beta   90.00
_cell.angle_gamma   90.00
#
_symmetry.space_group_name_H-M   'P 1'
#
loop_
_entity.id
_entity.type
_entity.pdbx_description
1 polymer ?
#
loop_
_entity_poly.entity_id
_entity_poly.type
_entity_poly.pdbx_seq_one_letter_code
_entity_poly.pdbx_strand_id
1 'polypeptide(L)'
;MTTSHIPTDSLSQRQIRGADCVLCGITLSPETAVDLGERVRMEASLRWFPRACKTHPGVEELVVPPGRPIPAVVDLHFTQYRGWSCVWCQRALTRETGSHHVGYARGRQGAHVLDCEAWACTKCKEESDMTKFCSKCQQPIRDGEEATEYPVDAGSAAAMTVYWHVKCPKR
;
A
#
# COMPACT_ATOMS: atom_id res chain seq x y z
N MET A 1 11.37 -8.79 -12.04
CA MET A 1 12.32 -8.67 -10.92
C MET A 1 11.73 -9.51 -9.79
N THR A 2 12.36 -10.64 -9.49
CA THR A 2 11.91 -11.56 -8.44
C THR A 2 11.90 -10.82 -7.11
N THR A 3 10.79 -10.93 -6.35
CA THR A 3 10.72 -10.48 -4.95
C THR A 3 11.85 -11.20 -4.22
N SER A 4 12.98 -10.51 -4.05
CA SER A 4 14.15 -11.10 -3.43
C SER A 4 13.76 -11.43 -2.00
N HIS A 5 13.72 -12.72 -1.68
CA HIS A 5 13.57 -13.19 -0.33
C HIS A 5 14.64 -12.49 0.52
N ILE A 6 14.24 -11.54 1.36
CA ILE A 6 15.17 -10.78 2.19
C ILE A 6 15.62 -11.71 3.31
N PRO A 7 16.88 -12.18 3.33
CA PRO A 7 17.34 -13.12 4.34
C PRO A 7 17.46 -12.41 5.69
N THR A 8 16.49 -12.64 6.58
CA THR A 8 16.36 -11.92 7.85
C THR A 8 17.50 -12.19 8.85
N ASP A 9 18.15 -13.33 8.70
CA ASP A 9 19.34 -13.80 9.42
C ASP A 9 20.58 -12.94 9.16
N SER A 10 20.64 -12.26 8.01
CA SER A 10 21.75 -11.36 7.65
C SER A 10 21.52 -9.89 8.04
N LEU A 11 20.32 -9.54 8.50
CA LEU A 11 19.95 -8.16 8.78
C LEU A 11 20.40 -7.70 10.16
N SER A 12 20.87 -6.47 10.24
CA SER A 12 21.09 -5.82 11.53
C SER A 12 19.77 -5.59 12.27
N GLN A 13 19.83 -5.48 13.60
CA GLN A 13 18.66 -5.11 14.42
C GLN A 13 18.05 -3.77 13.99
N ARG A 14 18.86 -2.84 13.48
CA ARG A 14 18.37 -1.55 12.96
C ARG A 14 17.55 -1.71 11.68
N GLN A 15 17.97 -2.59 10.77
CA GLN A 15 17.21 -2.91 9.56
C GLN A 15 15.92 -3.68 9.87
N ILE A 16 15.97 -4.66 10.78
CA ILE A 16 14.79 -5.41 11.21
C ILE A 16 13.73 -4.49 11.83
N ARG A 17 14.17 -3.47 12.59
CA ARG A 17 13.30 -2.45 13.19
C ARG A 17 12.90 -1.32 12.22
N GLY A 18 13.35 -1.38 10.97
CA GLY A 18 13.05 -0.37 9.95
C GLY A 18 13.68 1.01 10.20
N ALA A 19 14.71 1.08 11.05
CA ALA A 19 15.51 2.30 11.25
C ALA A 19 16.52 2.52 10.12
N ASP A 20 16.98 1.44 9.50
CA ASP A 20 17.87 1.46 8.34
C ASP A 20 17.23 0.69 7.17
N CYS A 21 17.62 1.05 5.94
CA CYS A 21 17.13 0.43 4.72
C CYS A 21 17.46 -1.05 4.71
N VAL A 22 16.45 -1.88 4.51
CA VAL A 22 16.62 -3.34 4.47
C VAL A 22 17.48 -3.81 3.29
N LEU A 23 17.61 -2.98 2.25
CA LEU A 23 18.35 -3.30 1.02
C LEU A 23 19.79 -2.78 1.01
N CYS A 24 20.08 -1.61 1.57
CA CYS A 24 21.41 -0.99 1.53
C CYS A 24 21.96 -0.51 2.89
N GLY A 25 21.19 -0.62 3.97
CA GLY A 25 21.64 -0.27 5.32
C GLY A 25 21.72 1.23 5.63
N ILE A 26 21.39 2.13 4.70
CA ILE A 26 21.35 3.56 4.99
C ILE A 26 20.29 3.88 6.06
N THR A 27 20.60 4.78 7.00
CA THR A 27 19.61 5.25 7.98
C THR A 27 18.45 5.93 7.29
N LEU A 28 17.26 5.44 7.60
CA LEU A 28 16.03 5.97 7.05
C LEU A 28 15.55 7.12 7.91
N SER A 29 15.35 8.26 7.27
CA SER A 29 14.43 9.24 7.82
C SER A 29 13.01 8.80 7.53
N PRO A 30 12.05 9.18 8.37
CA PRO A 30 10.64 8.93 8.09
C PRO A 30 10.11 9.53 6.77
N GLU A 31 10.81 10.49 6.17
CA GLU A 31 10.48 11.12 4.88
C GLU A 31 10.98 10.29 3.68
N THR A 32 12.03 9.50 3.90
CA THR A 32 12.71 8.68 2.89
C THR A 32 12.34 7.20 2.96
N ALA A 33 11.76 6.77 4.08
CA ALA A 33 11.37 5.39 4.31
C ALA A 33 10.15 5.02 3.48
N VAL A 34 10.26 3.91 2.76
CA VAL A 34 9.17 3.26 2.03
C VAL A 34 8.89 1.93 2.68
N ASP A 35 7.64 1.73 3.10
CA ASP A 35 7.16 0.45 3.63
C ASP A 35 7.00 -0.54 2.47
N LEU A 36 7.69 -1.69 2.54
CA LEU A 36 7.63 -2.73 1.52
C LEU A 36 6.45 -3.71 1.73
N GLY A 37 5.56 -3.39 2.66
CA GLY A 37 4.42 -4.19 3.05
C GLY A 37 4.78 -5.28 4.06
N GLU A 38 3.75 -5.97 4.52
CA GLU A 38 3.88 -7.02 5.51
C GLU A 38 4.70 -8.21 5.01
N ARG A 39 5.54 -8.76 5.88
CA ARG A 39 6.26 -10.01 5.69
C ARG A 39 6.11 -10.88 6.93
N VAL A 40 6.07 -12.20 6.73
CA VAL A 40 6.04 -13.18 7.81
C VAL A 40 7.43 -13.78 7.96
N ARG A 41 8.00 -13.69 9.15
CA ARG A 41 9.24 -14.41 9.47
C ARG A 41 8.89 -15.84 9.87
N MET A 42 9.30 -16.82 9.05
CA MET A 42 8.95 -18.24 9.23
C MET A 42 9.33 -18.79 10.62
N GLU A 43 10.46 -18.37 11.18
CA GLU A 43 10.99 -18.91 12.45
C GLU A 43 10.20 -18.49 13.69
N ALA A 44 9.45 -17.38 13.62
CA ALA A 44 8.80 -16.81 14.80
C ALA A 44 7.32 -16.48 14.59
N SER A 45 6.77 -16.74 13.39
CA SER A 45 5.45 -16.26 12.96
C SER A 45 5.24 -14.76 13.20
N LEU A 46 6.33 -14.00 13.33
CA LEU A 46 6.29 -12.57 13.58
C LEU A 46 6.04 -11.86 12.26
N ARG A 47 4.99 -11.06 12.25
CA ARG A 47 4.69 -10.10 11.19
C ARG A 47 5.63 -8.92 11.35
N TRP A 48 6.31 -8.54 10.27
CA TRP A 48 7.19 -7.38 10.25
C TRP A 48 7.04 -6.61 8.95
N PHE A 49 7.40 -5.34 8.97
CA PHE A 49 7.16 -4.39 7.88
C PHE A 49 8.49 -3.79 7.43
N PRO A 50 9.26 -4.50 6.58
CA PRO A 50 10.55 -4.02 6.10
C PRO A 50 10.42 -2.66 5.42
N ARG A 51 11.40 -1.79 5.67
CA ARG A 51 11.47 -0.46 5.04
C ARG A 51 12.68 -0.36 4.13
N ALA A 52 12.53 0.28 2.98
CA ALA A 52 13.62 0.62 2.07
C ALA A 52 13.67 2.13 1.79
N CYS A 53 14.80 2.62 1.29
CA CYS A 53 14.88 3.97 0.75
C CYS A 53 14.37 4.01 -0.70
N LYS A 54 13.90 5.19 -1.12
CA LYS A 54 13.37 5.45 -2.47
C LYS A 54 14.37 5.26 -3.61
N THR A 55 15.67 5.17 -3.30
CA THR A 55 16.73 5.06 -4.31
C THR A 55 16.82 3.68 -4.96
N HIS A 56 16.15 2.67 -4.39
CA HIS A 56 16.14 1.33 -4.97
C HIS A 56 15.06 1.21 -6.06
N PRO A 57 15.42 0.66 -7.23
CA PRO A 57 14.46 0.49 -8.33
C PRO A 57 13.30 -0.41 -7.89
N GLY A 58 12.09 -0.02 -8.26
CA GLY A 58 10.85 -0.74 -7.95
C GLY A 58 10.28 -0.49 -6.54
N VAL A 59 10.99 0.20 -5.64
CA VAL A 59 10.49 0.44 -4.28
C VAL A 59 9.29 1.40 -4.25
N GLU A 60 9.24 2.42 -5.11
CA GLU A 60 8.06 3.30 -5.21
C GLU A 60 6.83 2.61 -5.81
N GLU A 61 7.03 1.53 -6.59
CA GLU A 61 5.97 0.85 -7.32
C GLU A 61 5.26 -0.23 -6.50
N LEU A 62 5.95 -0.76 -5.47
CA LEU A 62 5.43 -1.81 -4.58
C LEU A 62 4.43 -1.30 -3.52
N VAL A 63 4.21 0.01 -3.42
CA VAL A 63 3.45 0.64 -2.32
C VAL A 63 1.97 0.87 -2.67
N VAL A 64 1.60 0.72 -3.93
CA VAL A 64 0.23 1.00 -4.37
C VAL A 64 -0.54 -0.31 -4.40
N PRO A 65 -1.42 -0.59 -3.41
CA PRO A 65 -2.33 -1.71 -3.54
C PRO A 65 -3.19 -1.51 -4.80
N PRO A 66 -3.47 -2.58 -5.56
CA PRO A 66 -4.39 -2.49 -6.68
C PRO A 66 -5.76 -2.04 -6.17
N GLY A 67 -6.38 -1.12 -6.90
CA GLY A 67 -7.70 -0.61 -6.58
C GLY A 67 -7.72 0.88 -6.27
N ARG A 68 -8.87 1.34 -5.78
CA ARG A 68 -9.15 2.76 -5.58
C ARG A 68 -8.20 3.33 -4.53
N PRO A 69 -7.51 4.46 -4.79
CA PRO A 69 -6.57 5.02 -3.83
C PRO A 69 -7.29 5.35 -2.52
N ILE A 70 -6.65 4.99 -1.41
CA ILE A 70 -7.12 5.32 -0.06
C ILE A 70 -6.71 6.78 0.20
N PRO A 71 -7.64 7.67 0.61
CA PRO A 71 -7.31 9.03 1.00
C PRO A 71 -6.23 9.08 2.09
N ALA A 72 -5.43 10.14 2.12
CA ALA A 72 -4.48 10.33 3.20
C ALA A 72 -5.23 10.52 4.52
N VAL A 73 -4.61 10.16 5.65
CA VAL A 73 -5.24 10.26 6.97
C VAL A 73 -5.73 11.67 7.30
N VAL A 74 -5.00 12.68 6.83
CA VAL A 74 -5.31 14.10 7.05
C VAL A 74 -6.55 14.56 6.28
N ASP A 75 -6.95 13.81 5.25
CA ASP A 75 -8.14 14.07 4.43
C ASP A 75 -9.37 13.30 4.95
N LEU A 76 -9.21 12.46 5.97
CA LEU A 76 -10.31 11.66 6.51
C LEU A 76 -11.19 12.49 7.44
N HIS A 77 -12.50 12.32 7.29
CA HIS A 77 -13.44 12.73 8.34
C HIS A 77 -13.20 11.89 9.61
N PHE A 78 -13.47 12.46 10.78
CA PHE A 78 -13.23 11.80 12.08
C PHE A 78 -13.86 10.39 12.16
N THR A 79 -15.06 10.22 11.60
CA THR A 79 -15.74 8.91 11.54
C THR A 79 -15.03 7.91 10.63
N GLN A 80 -14.37 8.35 9.57
CA GLN A 80 -13.58 7.48 8.69
C GLN A 80 -12.28 7.09 9.38
N TYR A 81 -11.59 8.05 10.02
CA TYR A 81 -10.39 7.81 10.83
C TYR A 81 -10.65 6.78 11.96
N ARG A 82 -11.82 6.82 12.58
CA ARG A 82 -12.24 5.86 13.62
C ARG A 82 -12.67 4.49 13.08
N GLY A 83 -12.71 4.30 11.75
CA GLY A 83 -13.22 3.08 11.13
C GLY A 83 -14.74 2.90 11.28
N TRP A 84 -15.49 3.98 11.53
CA TRP A 84 -16.96 3.94 11.69
C TRP A 84 -17.72 4.24 10.40
N SER A 85 -17.05 4.83 9.40
CA SER A 85 -17.64 5.12 8.11
C SER A 85 -16.70 4.74 6.96
N CYS A 86 -17.28 4.35 5.83
CA CYS A 86 -16.57 4.00 4.62
C CYS A 86 -15.56 5.09 4.21
N VAL A 87 -14.33 4.68 3.94
CA VAL A 87 -13.22 5.59 3.59
C VAL A 87 -13.46 6.35 2.28
N TRP A 88 -14.32 5.85 1.40
CA TRP A 88 -14.59 6.49 0.10
C TRP A 88 -15.91 7.26 0.02
N CYS A 89 -16.98 6.77 0.66
CA CYS A 89 -18.31 7.38 0.53
C CYS A 89 -18.89 7.93 1.84
N GLN A 90 -18.14 7.87 2.95
CA GLN A 90 -18.54 8.35 4.29
C GLN A 90 -19.80 7.70 4.89
N ARG A 91 -20.41 6.71 4.23
CA ARG A 91 -21.53 5.97 4.79
C ARG A 91 -21.12 5.20 6.04
N ALA A 92 -21.94 5.23 7.08
CA ALA A 92 -21.71 4.46 8.30
C ALA A 92 -21.53 2.96 7.98
N LEU A 93 -20.56 2.33 8.65
CA LEU A 93 -20.29 0.89 8.53
C LEU A 93 -21.14 0.15 9.56
N THR A 94 -22.24 -0.40 9.08
CA THR A 94 -23.15 -1.26 9.86
C THR A 94 -23.07 -2.69 9.36
N ARG A 95 -23.78 -3.59 10.05
CA ARG A 95 -23.94 -4.98 9.61
C ARG A 95 -24.55 -5.08 8.20
N GLU A 96 -25.39 -4.14 7.81
CA GLU A 96 -26.09 -4.14 6.52
C GLU A 96 -25.19 -3.61 5.39
N THR A 97 -24.42 -2.56 5.64
CA THR A 97 -23.53 -1.99 4.62
C THR A 97 -22.25 -2.80 4.43
N GLY A 98 -21.90 -3.63 5.42
CA GLY A 98 -20.62 -4.33 5.50
C GLY A 98 -19.47 -3.43 5.98
N SER A 99 -18.40 -4.08 6.43
CA SER A 99 -17.13 -3.45 6.81
C SER A 99 -15.98 -4.33 6.32
N HIS A 100 -15.29 -3.85 5.29
CA HIS A 100 -14.18 -4.55 4.65
C HIS A 100 -12.89 -3.76 4.86
N HIS A 101 -11.86 -4.43 5.39
CA HIS A 101 -10.54 -3.82 5.49
C HIS A 101 -9.96 -3.63 4.09
N VAL A 102 -9.61 -2.40 3.72
CA VAL A 102 -9.10 -2.06 2.38
C VAL A 102 -7.63 -1.63 2.39
N GLY A 103 -7.02 -1.53 3.56
CA GLY A 103 -5.62 -1.14 3.72
C GLY A 103 -5.47 -0.09 4.80
N TYR A 104 -4.47 0.78 4.64
CA TYR A 104 -4.14 1.80 5.63
C TYR A 104 -4.19 3.18 4.99
N ALA A 105 -4.95 4.10 5.61
CA ALA A 105 -4.83 5.51 5.30
C ALA A 105 -3.53 6.02 5.94
N ARG A 106 -2.63 6.53 5.10
CA ARG A 106 -1.29 6.93 5.54
C ARG A 106 -1.24 8.42 5.87
N GLY A 107 -0.43 8.78 6.85
CA GLY A 107 -0.02 10.17 7.04
C GLY A 107 0.67 10.44 8.37
N ARG A 108 1.19 11.66 8.52
CA ARG A 108 2.13 12.01 9.60
C ARG A 108 1.95 13.46 10.02
N GLN A 109 2.23 13.74 11.28
CA GLN A 109 2.28 15.09 11.85
C GLN A 109 3.50 15.22 12.75
N GLY A 110 4.56 15.86 12.24
CA GLY A 110 5.86 15.89 12.92
C GLY A 110 6.40 14.48 13.16
N ALA A 111 6.72 14.16 14.42
CA ALA A 111 7.21 12.84 14.81
C ALA A 111 6.11 11.76 14.86
N HIS A 112 4.83 12.15 14.84
CA HIS A 112 3.72 11.21 14.97
C HIS A 112 3.38 10.56 13.63
N VAL A 113 3.37 9.23 13.62
CA VAL A 113 2.76 8.43 12.55
C VAL A 113 1.27 8.33 12.85
N LEU A 114 0.45 8.82 11.94
CA LEU A 114 -1.00 8.89 12.09
C LEU A 114 -1.71 7.79 11.31
N ASP A 115 -0.97 6.84 10.72
CA ASP A 115 -1.53 5.75 9.93
C ASP A 115 -2.67 5.06 10.68
N CYS A 116 -3.80 4.87 10.00
CA CYS A 116 -4.94 4.17 10.55
C CYS A 116 -5.47 3.14 9.56
N GLU A 117 -6.13 2.11 10.08
CA GLU A 117 -6.85 1.15 9.25
C GLU A 117 -7.95 1.86 8.46
N ALA A 118 -8.07 1.54 7.18
CA ALA A 118 -9.10 2.03 6.30
C ALA A 118 -10.11 0.92 6.04
N TRP A 119 -11.39 1.28 6.20
CA TRP A 119 -12.51 0.37 6.07
C TRP A 119 -13.49 0.87 5.01
N ALA A 120 -14.05 -0.04 4.22
CA ALA A 120 -15.01 0.27 3.16
C ALA A 120 -16.32 -0.52 3.33
N CYS A 121 -17.43 0.05 2.86
CA CYS A 121 -18.67 -0.71 2.71
C CYS A 121 -18.57 -1.67 1.52
N THR A 122 -19.42 -2.69 1.49
CA THR A 122 -19.42 -3.76 0.47
C THR A 122 -19.44 -3.18 -0.94
N LYS A 123 -20.37 -2.24 -1.22
CA LYS A 123 -20.49 -1.62 -2.55
C LYS A 123 -19.18 -0.96 -3.02
N CYS A 124 -18.53 -0.17 -2.16
CA CYS A 124 -17.32 0.52 -2.57
C CYS A 124 -16.11 -0.42 -2.65
N LYS A 125 -16.10 -1.51 -1.87
CA LYS A 125 -15.08 -2.56 -2.00
C LYS A 125 -15.17 -3.24 -3.37
N GLU A 126 -16.35 -3.68 -3.75
CA GLU A 126 -16.61 -4.33 -5.04
C GLU A 126 -16.23 -3.40 -6.21
N GLU A 127 -16.64 -2.13 -6.15
CA GLU A 127 -16.27 -1.13 -7.16
C GLU A 127 -14.75 -0.92 -7.25
N SER A 128 -14.06 -0.90 -6.11
CA SER A 128 -12.61 -0.73 -6.07
C SER A 128 -11.85 -1.94 -6.63
N ASP A 129 -12.39 -3.15 -6.47
CA ASP A 129 -11.78 -4.38 -6.98
C ASP A 129 -11.95 -4.54 -8.49
N MET A 130 -13.05 -4.04 -9.03
CA MET A 130 -13.36 -4.10 -10.46
C MET A 130 -12.66 -3.01 -11.27
N THR A 131 -12.36 -1.86 -10.65
CA THR A 131 -11.78 -0.72 -11.35
C THR A 131 -10.27 -0.89 -11.47
N LYS A 132 -9.75 -0.92 -12.71
CA LYS A 132 -8.30 -0.85 -12.97
C LYS A 132 -7.82 0.57 -12.70
N PHE A 133 -6.71 0.72 -11.96
CA PHE A 133 -6.09 2.03 -11.73
C PHE A 133 -4.69 2.07 -12.32
N CYS A 134 -4.33 3.22 -12.90
CA CYS A 134 -2.99 3.45 -13.39
C CYS A 134 -2.02 3.62 -12.21
N SER A 135 -1.10 2.68 -11.99
CA SER A 135 -0.17 2.73 -10.85
C SER A 135 0.76 3.95 -10.85
N LYS A 136 0.95 4.62 -12.01
CA LYS A 136 1.72 5.86 -12.11
C LYS A 136 0.96 7.10 -11.65
N CYS A 137 -0.28 7.29 -12.09
CA CYS A 137 -1.04 8.52 -11.81
C CYS A 137 -2.19 8.36 -10.83
N GLN A 138 -2.48 7.13 -10.38
CA GLN A 138 -3.55 6.79 -9.44
C GLN A 138 -4.97 7.14 -9.95
N GLN A 139 -5.12 7.31 -11.25
CA GLN A 139 -6.41 7.59 -11.88
C GLN A 139 -7.03 6.28 -12.40
N PRO A 140 -8.36 6.15 -12.40
CA PRO A 140 -9.04 4.99 -12.95
C PRO A 140 -8.81 4.91 -14.46
N ILE A 141 -8.57 3.69 -14.96
CA ILE A 141 -8.50 3.37 -16.38
C ILE A 141 -9.93 3.04 -16.82
N ARG A 142 -10.49 3.82 -17.74
CA ARG A 142 -11.88 3.67 -18.18
C ARG A 142 -12.03 2.53 -19.19
N ASP A 143 -13.24 2.02 -19.32
CA ASP A 143 -13.57 1.04 -20.35
C ASP A 143 -13.23 1.60 -21.75
N GLY A 144 -12.45 0.83 -22.51
CA GLY A 144 -11.96 1.23 -23.83
C GLY A 144 -10.66 2.04 -23.84
N GLU A 145 -10.12 2.46 -22.69
CA GLU A 145 -8.78 3.05 -22.63
C GLU A 145 -7.70 1.96 -22.69
N GLU A 146 -6.69 2.17 -23.53
CA GLU A 146 -5.56 1.25 -23.62
C GLU A 146 -4.68 1.34 -22.36
N ALA A 147 -4.40 0.19 -21.78
CA ALA A 147 -3.51 0.03 -20.64
C ALA A 147 -2.44 -1.01 -20.95
N THR A 148 -1.22 -0.76 -20.45
CA THR A 148 -0.18 -1.79 -20.41
C THR A 148 -0.28 -2.54 -19.10
N GLU A 149 -0.38 -3.86 -19.20
CA GLU A 149 -0.42 -4.77 -18.06
C GLU A 149 1.01 -5.23 -17.73
N TYR A 150 1.39 -5.09 -16.46
CA TYR A 150 2.68 -5.56 -15.97
C TYR A 150 2.45 -6.59 -14.87
N PRO A 151 2.81 -7.87 -15.09
CA PRO A 151 2.73 -8.86 -14.03
C PRO A 151 3.79 -8.54 -12.96
N VAL A 152 3.35 -8.40 -11.72
CA VAL A 152 4.20 -8.23 -10.56
C VAL A 152 4.27 -9.56 -9.83
N ASP A 153 5.47 -10.12 -9.80
CA ASP A 153 5.77 -11.37 -9.11
C ASP A 153 5.95 -11.08 -7.61
N ALA A 154 4.83 -10.92 -6.90
CA ALA A 154 4.78 -10.69 -5.46
C ALA A 154 5.03 -12.03 -4.76
N GLY A 155 6.28 -12.33 -4.41
CA GLY A 155 6.80 -13.66 -4.06
C GLY A 155 6.20 -14.41 -2.86
N SER A 156 4.99 -14.09 -2.42
CA SER A 156 4.21 -14.88 -1.45
C SER A 156 2.69 -14.66 -1.50
N ALA A 157 2.17 -13.89 -2.46
CA ALA A 157 0.73 -13.66 -2.63
C ALA A 157 0.39 -13.75 -4.13
N ALA A 158 -0.85 -14.10 -4.46
CA ALA A 158 -1.31 -14.31 -5.84
C ALA A 158 -0.71 -13.28 -6.83
N ALA A 159 -0.28 -13.76 -8.00
CA ALA A 159 0.30 -12.93 -9.05
C ALA A 159 -0.57 -11.68 -9.27
N MET A 160 0.00 -10.51 -9.01
CA MET A 160 -0.72 -9.24 -9.04
C MET A 160 -0.41 -8.55 -10.36
N THR A 161 -1.43 -8.08 -11.07
CA THR A 161 -1.23 -7.30 -12.30
C THR A 161 -1.36 -5.83 -11.96
N VAL A 162 -0.34 -5.03 -12.27
CA VAL A 162 -0.43 -3.57 -12.23
C VAL A 162 -0.70 -3.03 -13.62
N TYR A 163 -1.48 -1.96 -13.70
CA TYR A 163 -1.91 -1.37 -14.96
C TYR A 163 -1.34 0.03 -15.09
N TRP A 164 -0.86 0.40 -16.27
CA TRP A 164 -0.45 1.78 -16.57
C TRP A 164 -1.22 2.29 -17.80
N HIS A 165 -1.64 3.56 -17.79
CA HIS A 165 -2.11 4.22 -19.01
C HIS A 165 -1.00 4.20 -20.07
N VAL A 166 -1.34 3.84 -21.31
CA VAL A 166 -0.40 3.95 -22.45
C VAL A 166 0.09 5.39 -22.60
N LYS A 167 -0.81 6.37 -22.40
CA LYS A 167 -0.50 7.81 -22.39
C LYS A 167 -0.72 8.40 -20.99
N CYS A 168 0.08 7.96 -20.02
CA CYS A 168 -0.01 8.51 -18.67
C CYS A 168 0.40 10.00 -18.62
N PRO A 169 -0.43 10.90 -18.05
CA PRO A 169 -0.16 12.33 -18.04
C PRO A 169 0.97 12.75 -17.09
N LYS A 170 1.38 11.89 -16.14
CA LYS A 170 2.47 12.15 -15.19
C LYS A 170 3.83 11.67 -15.73
N ARG A 171 4.13 11.93 -17.01
CA ARG A 171 5.37 11.48 -17.66
C ARG A 171 6.55 12.41 -17.36
#